data_AF-B1MM40-F1
#
_entry.id   AF-B1MM40-F1
#
_cell.length_a   1.000
_cell.length_b   1.000
_cell.length_c   1.000
_cell.angle_alpha   90.00
_cell.angle_beta   90.00
_cell.angle_gamma   90.00
#
_symmetry.space_group_name_H-M   'P 1'
#
loop_
_entity.id
_entity.type
_entity.pdbx_description
1 polymer ?
#
loop_
_entity_poly.entity_id
_entity_poly.type
_entity_poly.pdbx_seq_one_letter_code
_entity_poly.pdbx_strand_id
1 'polypeptide(L)'
;MTEDLVNAALQAAHALGKDVADVPLVEVARAAGVSRSTLLRRLGGTRQALDAAVRETGVDPGGRAPVRERATVAAAELIDERGLAAVTLEAVATQADCSVHSLYAAFGGRDELLRATFDRFGPIVDIEDTVGDSSVGTEEKLHRIYQRLVQAFSQKPRVMPAMYAEIMARPFDPSVRKLIEHNAPRMLGSVGLWLSGEIAAGRIRDLPVTVLTQQLLAPVVMHTALRPAAEGVLGLELPDIQEVCKIFADAFLHGVRVPEPPRG
;
A
#
# COMPACT_ATOMS: atom_id res chain seq x y z
N MET A 1 -7.52 -28.43 13.24
CA MET A 1 -8.60 -27.60 13.82
C MET A 1 -9.08 -26.53 12.84
N THR A 2 -8.20 -25.68 12.30
CA THR A 2 -8.59 -24.71 11.26
C THR A 2 -8.92 -25.40 9.93
N GLU A 3 -8.12 -26.39 9.51
CA GLU A 3 -8.38 -27.19 8.30
C GLU A 3 -9.73 -27.92 8.32
N ASP A 4 -10.14 -28.48 9.46
CA ASP A 4 -11.43 -29.18 9.58
C ASP A 4 -12.63 -28.24 9.32
N LEU A 5 -12.51 -26.97 9.77
CA LEU A 5 -13.54 -25.95 9.56
C LEU A 5 -13.55 -25.43 8.12
N VAL A 6 -12.37 -25.26 7.51
CA VAL A 6 -12.23 -24.89 6.09
C VAL A 6 -12.84 -25.97 5.21
N ASN A 7 -12.52 -27.25 5.44
CA ASN A 7 -13.09 -28.36 4.69
C ASN A 7 -14.61 -28.45 4.85
N ALA A 8 -15.14 -28.28 6.06
CA ALA A 8 -16.57 -28.25 6.30
C ALA A 8 -17.27 -27.09 5.58
N ALA A 9 -16.64 -25.92 5.53
CA ALA A 9 -17.16 -24.76 4.82
C ALA A 9 -17.19 -24.98 3.29
N LEU A 10 -16.11 -25.56 2.72
CA LEU A 10 -16.03 -25.92 1.31
C LEU A 10 -17.05 -26.99 0.92
N GLN A 11 -17.24 -28.01 1.76
CA GLN A 11 -18.26 -29.04 1.56
C GLN A 11 -19.67 -28.45 1.57
N ALA A 12 -19.97 -27.57 2.54
CA ALA A 12 -21.26 -26.91 2.63
C ALA A 12 -21.51 -25.97 1.43
N ALA A 13 -20.48 -25.26 0.97
CA ALA A 13 -20.52 -24.41 -0.23
C ALA A 13 -20.84 -25.22 -1.48
N HIS A 14 -20.13 -26.33 -1.68
CA HIS A 14 -20.36 -27.24 -2.80
C HIS A 14 -21.77 -27.84 -2.78
N ALA A 15 -22.25 -28.28 -1.61
CA ALA A 15 -23.59 -28.85 -1.45
C ALA A 15 -24.71 -27.82 -1.74
N LEU A 16 -24.47 -26.54 -1.47
CA LEU A 16 -25.46 -25.47 -1.66
C LEU A 16 -25.33 -24.74 -3.01
N GLY A 17 -24.28 -25.01 -3.78
CA GLY A 17 -23.99 -24.31 -5.03
C GLY A 17 -23.76 -22.80 -4.82
N LYS A 18 -23.12 -22.43 -3.70
CA LYS A 18 -22.86 -21.04 -3.31
C LYS A 18 -21.39 -20.83 -3.01
N ASP A 19 -20.97 -19.58 -3.07
CA ASP A 19 -19.69 -19.15 -2.50
C ASP A 19 -19.65 -19.46 -1.00
N VAL A 20 -18.46 -19.79 -0.50
CA VAL A 20 -18.24 -20.12 0.91
C VAL A 20 -18.73 -19.01 1.82
N ALA A 21 -18.54 -17.74 1.46
CA ALA A 21 -18.98 -16.58 2.22
C ALA A 21 -20.52 -16.46 2.30
N ASP A 22 -21.26 -17.00 1.33
CA ASP A 22 -22.72 -16.97 1.27
C ASP A 22 -23.39 -18.16 1.98
N VAL A 23 -22.59 -19.15 2.41
CA VAL A 23 -23.08 -20.31 3.19
C VAL A 23 -23.45 -19.87 4.60
N PRO A 24 -24.67 -20.10 5.13
CA PRO A 24 -24.98 -19.77 6.52
C PRO A 24 -24.07 -20.51 7.52
N LEU A 25 -23.59 -19.85 8.59
CA LEU A 25 -22.72 -20.49 9.59
C LEU A 25 -23.34 -21.72 10.26
N VAL A 26 -24.67 -21.84 10.26
CA VAL A 26 -25.37 -23.05 10.75
C VAL A 26 -25.13 -24.26 9.84
N GLU A 27 -25.01 -24.04 8.53
CA GLU A 27 -24.72 -25.08 7.55
C GLU A 27 -23.26 -25.52 7.65
N VAL A 28 -22.33 -24.57 7.84
CA VAL A 28 -20.93 -24.88 8.13
C VAL A 28 -20.79 -25.67 9.43
N ALA A 29 -21.52 -25.27 10.49
CA ALA A 29 -21.50 -25.98 11.76
C ALA A 29 -22.03 -27.41 11.63
N ARG A 30 -23.09 -27.60 10.83
CA ARG A 30 -23.66 -28.92 10.53
C ARG A 30 -22.66 -29.81 9.78
N ALA A 31 -22.01 -29.28 8.75
CA ALA A 31 -20.98 -30.00 8.00
C ALA A 31 -19.78 -30.37 8.90
N ALA A 32 -19.43 -29.49 9.85
CA ALA A 32 -18.37 -29.73 10.83
C ALA A 32 -18.77 -30.62 12.02
N GLY A 33 -20.03 -31.07 12.09
CA GLY A 33 -20.52 -31.90 13.21
C GLY A 33 -20.54 -31.20 14.57
N VAL A 34 -20.58 -29.85 14.60
CA VAL A 34 -20.57 -29.05 15.83
C VAL A 34 -21.79 -28.14 15.92
N SER A 35 -22.08 -27.62 17.12
CA SER A 35 -23.09 -26.58 17.28
C SER A 35 -22.63 -25.23 16.73
N ARG A 36 -23.58 -24.37 16.32
CA ARG A 36 -23.28 -23.00 15.84
C ARG A 36 -22.50 -22.17 16.87
N SER A 37 -22.81 -22.31 18.16
CA SER A 37 -22.11 -21.60 19.24
C SER A 37 -20.67 -22.10 19.41
N THR A 38 -20.45 -23.42 19.27
CA THR A 38 -19.08 -23.99 19.26
C THR A 38 -18.29 -23.51 18.05
N LEU A 39 -18.90 -23.46 16.86
CA LEU A 39 -18.26 -22.91 15.66
C LEU A 39 -17.84 -21.44 15.86
N LEU A 40 -18.77 -20.56 16.27
CA LEU A 40 -18.48 -19.14 16.48
C LEU A 40 -17.38 -18.92 17.51
N ARG A 41 -17.36 -19.70 18.60
CA ARG A 41 -16.29 -19.62 19.61
C ARG A 41 -14.92 -20.00 19.03
N ARG A 42 -14.85 -21.00 18.16
CA ARG A 42 -13.61 -21.42 17.48
C ARG A 42 -13.12 -20.38 16.48
N LEU A 43 -14.02 -19.61 15.87
CA LEU A 43 -13.71 -18.55 14.91
C LEU A 43 -13.42 -17.18 15.57
N GLY A 44 -13.25 -17.11 16.88
CA GLY A 44 -13.04 -15.84 17.57
C GLY A 44 -14.25 -14.89 17.50
N GLY A 45 -15.45 -15.45 17.33
CA GLY A 45 -16.72 -14.71 17.36
C GLY A 45 -17.20 -14.15 16.02
N THR A 46 -16.40 -14.24 14.95
CA THR A 46 -16.77 -13.65 13.65
C THR A 46 -16.60 -14.63 12.50
N ARG A 47 -17.35 -14.44 11.41
CA ARG A 47 -17.17 -15.20 10.17
C ARG A 47 -15.82 -14.91 9.50
N GLN A 48 -15.31 -13.69 9.68
CA GLN A 48 -14.14 -13.19 8.96
C GLN A 48 -12.90 -14.09 9.14
N ALA A 49 -12.76 -14.71 10.31
CA ALA A 49 -11.70 -15.69 10.56
C ALA A 49 -11.82 -16.96 9.71
N LEU A 50 -13.04 -17.41 9.42
CA LEU A 50 -13.28 -18.55 8.51
C LEU A 50 -12.93 -18.18 7.08
N ASP A 51 -13.41 -17.03 6.60
CA ASP A 51 -13.15 -16.59 5.23
C ASP A 51 -11.65 -16.33 5.01
N ALA A 52 -10.92 -15.82 6.01
CA ALA A 52 -9.47 -15.68 5.98
C ALA A 52 -8.75 -17.04 5.89
N ALA A 53 -9.15 -18.01 6.73
CA ALA A 53 -8.58 -19.35 6.71
C ALA A 53 -8.83 -20.08 5.37
N VAL A 54 -9.95 -19.83 4.69
CA VAL A 54 -10.22 -20.35 3.34
C VAL A 54 -9.28 -19.71 2.30
N ARG A 55 -8.98 -18.41 2.42
CA ARG A 55 -8.01 -17.75 1.53
C ARG A 55 -6.59 -18.28 1.70
N GLU A 56 -6.19 -18.61 2.94
CA GLU A 56 -4.88 -19.18 3.24
C GLU A 56 -4.65 -20.54 2.56
N THR A 57 -5.71 -21.28 2.22
CA THR A 57 -5.61 -22.53 1.45
C THR A 57 -5.61 -22.30 -0.08
N GLY A 58 -5.59 -21.04 -0.53
CA GLY A 58 -5.59 -20.67 -1.94
C GLY A 58 -6.97 -20.68 -2.60
N VAL A 59 -8.05 -20.83 -1.82
CA VAL A 59 -9.43 -20.79 -2.33
C VAL A 59 -10.04 -19.42 -2.06
N ASP A 60 -10.68 -18.82 -3.07
CA ASP A 60 -11.50 -17.62 -2.85
C ASP A 60 -12.83 -18.02 -2.18
N PRO A 61 -13.10 -17.57 -0.95
CA PRO A 61 -14.37 -17.84 -0.29
C PRO A 61 -15.57 -17.18 -1.00
N GLY A 62 -15.35 -16.25 -1.93
CA GLY A 62 -16.40 -15.54 -2.65
C GLY A 62 -17.22 -14.59 -1.76
N GLY A 63 -18.43 -14.24 -2.20
CA GLY A 63 -19.29 -13.26 -1.52
C GLY A 63 -18.76 -11.82 -1.56
N ARG A 64 -19.56 -10.88 -1.03
CA ARG A 64 -19.21 -9.45 -1.07
C ARG A 64 -18.09 -9.12 -0.09
N ALA A 65 -16.96 -8.63 -0.60
CA ALA A 65 -15.87 -8.10 0.22
C ALA A 65 -16.38 -7.06 1.25
N PRO A 66 -15.72 -6.92 2.41
CA PRO A 66 -16.11 -5.97 3.45
C PRO A 66 -16.23 -4.54 2.92
N VAL A 67 -17.15 -3.75 3.49
CA VAL A 67 -17.38 -2.35 3.08
C VAL A 67 -16.07 -1.54 3.06
N ARG A 68 -15.22 -1.73 4.07
CA ARG A 68 -13.90 -1.08 4.12
C ARG A 68 -13.06 -1.41 2.89
N GLU A 69 -12.98 -2.68 2.52
CA GLU A 69 -12.18 -3.10 1.37
C GLU A 69 -12.73 -2.54 0.05
N ARG A 70 -14.04 -2.69 -0.18
CA ARG A 70 -14.71 -2.21 -1.39
C ARG A 70 -14.61 -0.69 -1.53
N ALA A 71 -14.81 0.03 -0.45
CA ALA A 71 -14.73 1.48 -0.43
C ALA A 71 -13.32 2.01 -0.70
N THR A 72 -12.29 1.34 -0.16
CA THR A 72 -10.89 1.70 -0.46
C THR A 72 -10.57 1.51 -1.94
N VAL A 73 -11.05 0.43 -2.57
CA VAL A 73 -10.86 0.19 -4.01
C VAL A 73 -11.65 1.21 -4.84
N ALA A 74 -12.93 1.42 -4.51
CA ALA A 74 -13.78 2.41 -5.17
C ALA A 74 -13.21 3.84 -5.09
N ALA A 75 -12.66 4.23 -3.94
CA ALA A 75 -11.98 5.51 -3.80
C ALA A 75 -10.75 5.61 -4.72
N ALA A 76 -9.93 4.54 -4.81
CA ALA A 76 -8.76 4.51 -5.68
C ALA A 76 -9.15 4.61 -7.17
N GLU A 77 -10.19 3.91 -7.60
CA GLU A 77 -10.74 4.00 -8.96
C GLU A 77 -11.27 5.41 -9.28
N LEU A 78 -12.03 6.02 -8.37
CA LEU A 78 -12.48 7.41 -8.52
C LEU A 78 -11.31 8.39 -8.66
N ILE A 79 -10.22 8.17 -7.91
CA ILE A 79 -8.99 8.96 -8.03
C ILE A 79 -8.36 8.78 -9.42
N ASP A 80 -8.24 7.55 -9.91
CA ASP A 80 -7.65 7.26 -11.22
C ASP A 80 -8.45 7.90 -12.37
N GLU A 81 -9.78 7.86 -12.28
CA GLU A 81 -10.66 8.35 -13.34
C GLU A 81 -10.87 9.87 -13.31
N ARG A 82 -11.03 10.45 -12.11
CA ARG A 82 -11.58 11.80 -11.93
C ARG A 82 -10.77 12.68 -10.98
N GLY A 83 -9.66 12.16 -10.46
CA GLY A 83 -8.80 12.86 -9.52
C GLY A 83 -9.35 12.90 -8.09
N LEU A 84 -8.52 13.39 -7.17
CA LEU A 84 -8.77 13.32 -5.73
C LEU A 84 -10.02 14.08 -5.26
N ALA A 85 -10.36 15.18 -5.94
CA ALA A 85 -11.53 15.98 -5.61
C ALA A 85 -12.86 15.23 -5.82
N ALA A 86 -12.90 14.22 -6.69
CA ALA A 86 -14.10 13.45 -6.98
C ALA A 86 -14.47 12.44 -5.87
N VAL A 87 -13.56 12.18 -4.94
CA VAL A 87 -13.78 11.22 -3.86
C VAL A 87 -14.66 11.84 -2.78
N THR A 88 -15.99 11.76 -2.94
CA THR A 88 -16.95 12.05 -1.86
C THR A 88 -17.48 10.75 -1.25
N LEU A 89 -18.02 10.81 -0.02
CA LEU A 89 -18.60 9.61 0.60
C LEU A 89 -19.79 9.08 -0.19
N GLU A 90 -20.57 9.94 -0.82
CA GLU A 90 -21.71 9.57 -1.68
C GLU A 90 -21.24 8.86 -2.95
N ALA A 91 -20.21 9.40 -3.62
CA ALA A 91 -19.64 8.79 -4.82
C ALA A 91 -19.03 7.42 -4.50
N VAL A 92 -18.28 7.32 -3.39
CA VAL A 92 -17.69 6.06 -2.95
C VAL A 92 -18.76 5.07 -2.52
N ALA A 93 -19.81 5.50 -1.82
CA ALA A 93 -20.90 4.63 -1.39
C ALA A 93 -21.63 4.02 -2.60
N THR A 94 -21.87 4.85 -3.62
CA THR A 94 -22.45 4.42 -4.89
C THR A 94 -21.55 3.39 -5.58
N GLN A 95 -20.26 3.68 -5.73
CA GLN A 95 -19.33 2.80 -6.44
C GLN A 95 -18.98 1.51 -5.68
N ALA A 96 -18.92 1.57 -4.34
CA ALA A 96 -18.70 0.41 -3.48
C ALA A 96 -19.99 -0.39 -3.18
N ASP A 97 -21.11 0.02 -3.76
CA ASP A 97 -22.47 -0.47 -3.53
C ASP A 97 -22.76 -0.69 -2.03
N CYS A 98 -22.68 0.39 -1.27
CA CYS A 98 -23.00 0.43 0.15
C CYS A 98 -23.69 1.75 0.51
N SER A 99 -24.13 1.89 1.76
CA SER A 99 -24.70 3.15 2.24
C SER A 99 -23.61 4.09 2.75
N VAL A 100 -23.83 5.40 2.65
CA VAL A 100 -22.96 6.42 3.29
C VAL A 100 -22.84 6.17 4.80
N HIS A 101 -23.91 5.72 5.46
CA HIS A 101 -23.87 5.32 6.86
C HIS A 101 -22.87 4.19 7.13
N SER A 102 -22.81 3.19 6.25
CA SER A 102 -21.84 2.09 6.33
C SER A 102 -20.39 2.60 6.15
N LEU A 103 -20.16 3.63 5.34
CA LEU A 103 -18.84 4.26 5.22
C LEU A 103 -18.44 5.00 6.49
N TYR A 104 -19.34 5.78 7.08
CA TYR A 104 -19.09 6.42 8.37
C TYR A 104 -18.80 5.39 9.46
N ALA A 105 -19.54 4.28 9.52
CA ALA A 105 -19.28 3.21 10.46
C ALA A 105 -17.91 2.52 10.21
N ALA A 106 -17.50 2.38 8.95
CA ALA A 106 -16.26 1.70 8.58
C ALA A 106 -15.01 2.58 8.75
N PHE A 107 -15.09 3.89 8.50
CA PHE A 107 -13.94 4.79 8.44
C PHE A 107 -14.00 5.97 9.40
N GLY A 108 -15.18 6.43 9.80
CA GLY A 108 -15.37 7.66 10.58
C GLY A 108 -15.48 8.94 9.71
N GLY A 109 -15.08 8.88 8.45
CA GLY A 109 -15.18 10.02 7.54
C GLY A 109 -14.38 9.86 6.24
N ARG A 110 -14.38 10.93 5.44
CA ARG A 110 -13.66 11.00 4.15
C ARG A 110 -12.14 10.96 4.33
N ASP A 111 -11.60 11.70 5.30
CA ASP A 111 -10.16 11.80 5.52
C ASP A 111 -9.56 10.41 5.88
N GLU A 112 -10.25 9.64 6.71
CA GLU A 112 -9.84 8.29 7.12
C GLU A 112 -10.00 7.25 6.01
N LEU A 113 -11.00 7.43 5.12
CA LEU A 113 -11.11 6.66 3.89
C LEU A 113 -9.93 6.93 2.95
N LEU A 114 -9.60 8.21 2.74
CA LEU A 114 -8.44 8.60 1.93
C LEU A 114 -7.15 8.06 2.53
N ARG A 115 -6.96 8.19 3.85
CA ARG A 115 -5.82 7.62 4.56
C ARG A 115 -5.69 6.12 4.32
N ALA A 116 -6.76 5.36 4.47
CA ALA A 116 -6.76 3.92 4.20
C ALA A 116 -6.49 3.59 2.71
N THR A 117 -6.90 4.45 1.79
CA THR A 117 -6.61 4.33 0.36
C THR A 117 -5.13 4.57 0.08
N PHE A 118 -4.54 5.59 0.67
CA PHE A 118 -3.11 5.86 0.56
C PHE A 118 -2.25 4.81 1.25
N ASP A 119 -2.69 4.28 2.40
CA ASP A 119 -2.00 3.16 3.06
C ASP A 119 -1.98 1.91 2.16
N ARG A 120 -3.07 1.64 1.44
CA ARG A 120 -3.20 0.44 0.60
C ARG A 120 -2.45 0.56 -0.73
N PHE A 121 -2.50 1.73 -1.37
CA PHE A 121 -1.97 1.94 -2.72
C PHE A 121 -0.68 2.75 -2.75
N GLY A 122 -0.20 3.23 -1.59
CA GLY A 122 1.04 3.97 -1.45
C GLY A 122 2.22 3.08 -1.07
N PRO A 123 3.46 3.57 -1.26
CA PRO A 123 4.66 2.74 -1.14
C PRO A 123 5.20 2.61 0.29
N ILE A 124 4.56 3.25 1.29
CA ILE A 124 5.16 3.42 2.63
C ILE A 124 5.40 2.07 3.31
N VAL A 125 4.40 1.17 3.31
CA VAL A 125 4.51 -0.15 3.94
C VAL A 125 5.60 -0.98 3.26
N ASP A 126 5.61 -1.02 1.93
CA ASP A 126 6.62 -1.78 1.19
C ASP A 126 8.04 -1.23 1.41
N ILE A 127 8.18 0.09 1.59
CA ILE A 127 9.45 0.73 1.92
C ILE A 127 9.86 0.40 3.35
N GLU A 128 8.94 0.44 4.31
CA GLU A 128 9.14 0.03 5.70
C GLU A 128 9.71 -1.41 5.77
N ASP A 129 9.07 -2.35 5.06
CA ASP A 129 9.50 -3.74 4.97
C ASP A 129 10.89 -3.87 4.33
N THR A 130 11.14 -3.12 3.26
CA THR A 130 12.43 -3.13 2.55
C THR A 130 13.59 -2.68 3.44
N VAL A 131 13.41 -1.59 4.19
CA VAL A 131 14.48 -1.09 5.07
C VAL A 131 14.66 -1.95 6.32
N GLY A 132 13.59 -2.59 6.80
CA GLY A 132 13.59 -3.51 7.93
C GLY A 132 14.27 -4.85 7.66
N ASP A 133 14.40 -5.27 6.41
CA ASP A 133 15.07 -6.52 6.03
C ASP A 133 16.58 -6.46 6.29
N SER A 134 17.03 -7.06 7.39
CA SER A 134 18.46 -7.09 7.78
C SER A 134 19.32 -8.04 6.94
N SER A 135 18.72 -8.91 6.13
CA SER A 135 19.45 -9.86 5.27
C SER A 135 20.01 -9.21 4.01
N VAL A 136 19.64 -7.95 3.76
CA VAL A 136 19.88 -7.24 2.51
C VAL A 136 20.82 -6.05 2.73
N GLY A 137 21.80 -5.89 1.84
CA GLY A 137 22.74 -4.76 1.85
C GLY A 137 22.13 -3.44 1.37
N THR A 138 22.85 -2.34 1.60
CA THR A 138 22.42 -0.96 1.31
C THR A 138 22.01 -0.73 -0.15
N GLU A 139 22.80 -1.22 -1.10
CA GLU A 139 22.55 -1.06 -2.54
C GLU A 139 21.28 -1.79 -2.98
N GLU A 140 21.09 -3.04 -2.54
CA GLU A 140 19.89 -3.80 -2.87
C GLU A 140 18.63 -3.21 -2.22
N LYS A 141 18.72 -2.67 -1.00
CA LYS A 141 17.62 -1.90 -0.39
C LYS A 141 17.24 -0.69 -1.22
N LEU A 142 18.24 0.06 -1.71
CA LEU A 142 18.02 1.22 -2.57
C LEU A 142 17.28 0.84 -3.86
N HIS A 143 17.73 -0.22 -4.54
CA HIS A 143 17.06 -0.72 -5.75
C HIS A 143 15.61 -1.15 -5.48
N ARG A 144 15.36 -1.88 -4.39
CA ARG A 144 14.01 -2.28 -3.99
C ARG A 144 13.12 -1.07 -3.71
N ILE A 145 13.61 -0.07 -2.97
CA ILE A 145 12.87 1.18 -2.72
C ILE A 145 12.49 1.85 -4.05
N TYR A 146 13.42 1.94 -5.00
CA TYR A 146 13.17 2.56 -6.29
C TYR A 146 12.12 1.81 -7.09
N GLN A 147 12.16 0.47 -7.09
CA GLN A 147 11.13 -0.36 -7.71
C GLN A 147 9.75 -0.13 -7.07
N ARG A 148 9.65 -0.01 -5.74
CA ARG A 148 8.39 0.31 -5.04
C ARG A 148 7.84 1.67 -5.41
N LEU A 149 8.70 2.68 -5.53
CA LEU A 149 8.30 4.02 -5.97
C LEU A 149 7.80 4.01 -7.42
N VAL A 150 8.54 3.38 -8.33
CA VAL A 150 8.13 3.21 -9.74
C VAL A 150 6.78 2.52 -9.82
N GLN A 151 6.60 1.43 -9.07
CA GLN A 151 5.36 0.68 -9.03
C GLN A 151 4.19 1.57 -8.60
N ALA A 152 4.35 2.30 -7.50
CA ALA A 152 3.29 3.14 -6.94
C ALA A 152 2.89 4.31 -7.86
N PHE A 153 3.82 4.84 -8.68
CA PHE A 153 3.54 5.94 -9.61
C PHE A 153 3.08 5.49 -11.01
N SER A 154 3.34 4.24 -11.39
CA SER A 154 3.07 3.74 -12.74
C SER A 154 1.86 2.82 -12.83
N GLN A 155 1.46 2.16 -11.74
CA GLN A 155 0.33 1.23 -11.73
C GLN A 155 -1.02 1.94 -11.57
N LYS A 156 -2.06 1.32 -12.13
CA LYS A 156 -3.45 1.68 -11.86
C LYS A 156 -3.96 0.96 -10.61
N PRO A 157 -4.82 1.58 -9.80
CA PRO A 157 -5.30 2.97 -9.93
C PRO A 157 -4.21 4.00 -9.57
N ARG A 158 -4.13 5.12 -10.29
CA ARG A 158 -3.08 6.17 -10.16
C ARG A 158 -3.25 7.05 -8.92
N VAL A 159 -3.28 6.42 -7.74
CA VAL A 159 -3.49 7.07 -6.45
C VAL A 159 -2.31 7.99 -6.08
N MET A 160 -1.07 7.48 -6.18
CA MET A 160 0.11 8.25 -5.77
C MET A 160 0.39 9.48 -6.65
N PRO A 161 0.29 9.40 -7.99
CA PRO A 161 0.41 10.60 -8.82
C PRO A 161 -0.63 11.68 -8.48
N ALA A 162 -1.89 11.29 -8.23
CA ALA A 162 -2.94 12.25 -7.86
C ALA A 162 -2.69 12.88 -6.48
N MET A 163 -2.26 12.09 -5.50
CA MET A 163 -1.85 12.59 -4.18
C MET A 163 -0.67 13.56 -4.29
N TYR A 164 0.36 13.20 -5.06
CA TYR A 164 1.53 14.04 -5.27
C TYR A 164 1.15 15.38 -5.94
N ALA A 165 0.26 15.35 -6.94
CA ALA A 165 -0.28 16.55 -7.56
C ALA A 165 -1.03 17.45 -6.55
N GLU A 166 -1.85 16.87 -5.67
CA GLU A 166 -2.57 17.65 -4.66
C GLU A 166 -1.62 18.30 -3.64
N ILE A 167 -0.60 17.57 -3.18
CA ILE A 167 0.43 18.09 -2.26
C ILE A 167 1.11 19.33 -2.86
N MET A 168 1.45 19.26 -4.15
CA MET A 168 2.11 20.36 -4.85
C MET A 168 1.17 21.54 -5.13
N ALA A 169 -0.07 21.27 -5.49
CA ALA A 169 -1.04 22.31 -5.85
C ALA A 169 -1.63 23.03 -4.62
N ARG A 170 -1.81 22.31 -3.50
CA ARG A 170 -2.49 22.81 -2.29
C ARG A 170 -1.76 22.42 -1.00
N PRO A 171 -0.50 22.84 -0.80
CA PRO A 171 0.32 22.43 0.35
C PRO A 171 -0.24 22.85 1.71
N PHE A 172 -1.15 23.82 1.76
CA PHE A 172 -1.78 24.32 3.00
C PHE A 172 -3.22 23.85 3.20
N ASP A 173 -3.73 22.99 2.31
CA ASP A 173 -5.06 22.41 2.49
C ASP A 173 -5.10 21.51 3.74
N PRO A 174 -6.13 21.62 4.61
CA PRO A 174 -6.21 20.82 5.83
C PRO A 174 -6.16 19.30 5.61
N SER A 175 -6.78 18.78 4.54
CA SER A 175 -6.75 17.34 4.24
C SER A 175 -5.36 16.91 3.77
N VAL A 176 -4.67 17.73 2.98
CA VAL A 176 -3.25 17.50 2.61
C VAL A 176 -2.36 17.52 3.85
N ARG A 177 -2.57 18.47 4.75
CA ARG A 177 -1.77 18.59 5.99
C ARG A 177 -1.92 17.35 6.87
N LYS A 178 -3.15 16.91 7.13
CA LYS A 178 -3.42 15.68 7.91
C LYS A 178 -2.75 14.46 7.28
N LEU A 179 -2.74 14.39 5.95
CA LEU A 179 -2.11 13.29 5.23
C LEU A 179 -0.59 13.30 5.40
N ILE A 180 0.05 14.47 5.31
CA ILE A 180 1.49 14.63 5.56
C ILE A 180 1.82 14.30 7.03
N GLU A 181 1.01 14.78 7.98
CA GLU A 181 1.18 14.50 9.41
C GLU A 181 1.07 13.00 9.71
N HIS A 182 0.27 12.25 8.95
CA HIS A 182 0.18 10.80 9.08
C HIS A 182 1.39 10.06 8.48
N ASN A 183 1.82 10.47 7.28
CA ASN A 183 2.75 9.70 6.46
C ASN A 183 4.22 10.09 6.65
N ALA A 184 4.51 11.37 6.91
CA ALA A 184 5.88 11.85 7.06
C ALA A 184 6.61 11.20 8.25
N PRO A 185 6.00 11.04 9.45
CA PRO A 185 6.67 10.36 10.56
C PRO A 185 7.00 8.90 10.26
N ARG A 186 6.14 8.20 9.52
CA ARG A 186 6.37 6.81 9.09
C ARG A 186 7.52 6.69 8.10
N MET A 187 7.56 7.56 7.09
CA MET A 187 8.66 7.63 6.13
C MET A 187 9.99 8.00 6.81
N LEU A 188 9.96 8.97 7.73
CA LEU A 188 11.17 9.39 8.44
C LEU A 188 11.64 8.32 9.45
N GLY A 189 10.70 7.66 10.13
CA GLY A 189 10.98 6.58 11.07
C GLY A 189 11.50 5.31 10.40
N SER A 190 11.20 5.09 9.12
CA SER A 190 11.72 3.96 8.33
C SER A 190 13.01 4.32 7.61
N VAL A 191 12.93 5.09 6.52
CA VAL A 191 14.08 5.46 5.69
C VAL A 191 15.10 6.28 6.49
N GLY A 192 14.64 7.22 7.32
CA GLY A 192 15.55 8.05 8.11
C GLY A 192 16.31 7.27 9.18
N LEU A 193 15.66 6.30 9.85
CA LEU A 193 16.33 5.44 10.82
C LEU A 193 17.36 4.52 10.14
N TRP A 194 17.01 3.96 8.98
CA TRP A 194 17.94 3.17 8.17
C TRP A 194 19.17 4.00 7.75
N LEU A 195 18.97 5.18 7.16
CA LEU A 195 20.06 6.06 6.75
C LEU A 195 20.94 6.48 7.95
N SER A 196 20.35 6.73 9.10
CA SER A 196 21.10 7.02 10.34
C SER A 196 21.99 5.83 10.75
N GLY A 197 21.49 4.60 10.60
CA GLY A 197 22.27 3.38 10.82
C GLY A 197 23.42 3.20 9.82
N GLU A 198 23.21 3.56 8.55
CA GLU A 198 24.26 3.56 7.52
C GLU A 198 25.37 4.58 7.83
N ILE A 199 25.00 5.76 8.33
CA ILE A 199 25.96 6.79 8.79
C ILE A 199 26.76 6.27 9.98
N ALA A 200 26.07 5.76 11.01
CA ALA A 200 26.72 5.25 12.22
C ALA A 200 27.68 4.09 11.95
N ALA A 201 27.38 3.28 10.92
CA ALA A 201 28.25 2.20 10.48
C ALA A 201 29.39 2.64 9.55
N GLY A 202 29.50 3.94 9.22
CA GLY A 202 30.53 4.46 8.33
C GLY A 202 30.38 4.02 6.88
N ARG A 203 29.19 3.56 6.45
CA ARG A 203 28.92 3.16 5.06
C ARG A 203 28.57 4.35 4.17
N ILE A 204 27.95 5.37 4.75
CA ILE A 204 27.68 6.64 4.08
C ILE A 204 28.20 7.81 4.93
N ARG A 205 28.55 8.91 4.28
CA ARG A 205 29.04 10.13 4.95
C ARG A 205 27.96 10.78 5.83
N ASP A 206 28.41 11.47 6.88
CA ASP A 206 27.54 12.19 7.81
C ASP A 206 26.90 13.42 7.13
N LEU A 207 25.60 13.35 6.89
CA LEU A 207 24.78 14.39 6.27
C LEU A 207 23.43 14.48 6.98
N PRO A 208 22.73 15.64 6.89
CA PRO A 208 21.37 15.75 7.41
C PRO A 208 20.45 14.69 6.80
N VAL A 209 19.92 13.80 7.63
CA VAL A 209 19.10 12.65 7.23
C VAL A 209 17.89 13.08 6.39
N THR A 210 17.27 14.22 6.71
CA THR A 210 16.15 14.77 5.93
C THR A 210 16.53 15.08 4.48
N VAL A 211 17.73 15.61 4.26
CA VAL A 211 18.27 15.91 2.93
C VAL A 211 18.64 14.63 2.21
N LEU A 212 19.23 13.65 2.90
CA LEU A 212 19.51 12.32 2.32
C LEU A 212 18.23 11.62 1.87
N THR A 213 17.18 11.62 2.68
CA THR A 213 15.87 11.05 2.32
C THR A 213 15.30 11.74 1.07
N GLN A 214 15.39 13.07 1.00
CA GLN A 214 14.97 13.81 -0.20
C GLN A 214 15.81 13.46 -1.43
N GLN A 215 17.13 13.42 -1.30
CA GLN A 215 18.05 13.08 -2.39
C GLN A 215 17.82 11.65 -2.89
N LEU A 216 17.49 10.71 -1.99
CA LEU A 216 17.18 9.33 -2.31
C LEU A 216 15.86 9.23 -3.10
N LEU A 217 14.78 9.83 -2.58
CA LEU A 217 13.42 9.60 -3.11
C LEU A 217 13.05 10.52 -4.28
N ALA A 218 13.43 11.80 -4.22
CA ALA A 218 12.91 12.83 -5.12
C ALA A 218 13.21 12.59 -6.62
N PRO A 219 14.41 12.16 -7.04
CA PRO A 219 14.69 11.95 -8.46
C PRO A 219 13.75 10.91 -9.11
N VAL A 220 13.53 9.78 -8.43
CA VAL A 220 12.65 8.70 -8.92
C VAL A 220 11.19 9.15 -8.91
N VAL A 221 10.73 9.78 -7.82
CA VAL A 221 9.36 10.31 -7.71
C VAL A 221 9.08 11.33 -8.81
N MET A 222 9.97 12.30 -9.00
CA MET A 222 9.83 13.34 -10.02
C MET A 222 9.84 12.75 -11.44
N HIS A 223 10.79 11.86 -11.73
CA HIS A 223 10.90 11.21 -13.03
C HIS A 223 9.63 10.40 -13.35
N THR A 224 9.21 9.52 -12.43
CA THR A 224 8.04 8.64 -12.65
C THR A 224 6.73 9.42 -12.74
N ALA A 225 6.58 10.50 -11.96
CA ALA A 225 5.39 11.36 -12.02
C ALA A 225 5.28 12.11 -13.37
N LEU A 226 6.39 12.62 -13.89
CA LEU A 226 6.41 13.42 -15.13
C LEU A 226 6.49 12.56 -16.40
N ARG A 227 7.07 11.37 -16.33
CA ARG A 227 7.34 10.50 -17.48
C ARG A 227 6.13 10.32 -18.41
N PRO A 228 4.91 10.00 -17.94
CA PRO A 228 3.75 9.82 -18.84
C PRO A 228 3.34 11.07 -19.63
N ALA A 229 3.65 12.26 -19.11
CA ALA A 229 3.39 13.53 -19.80
C ALA A 229 4.55 13.95 -20.72
N ALA A 230 5.76 13.44 -20.47
CA ALA A 230 6.96 13.72 -21.25
C ALA A 230 7.17 12.73 -22.41
N GLU A 231 6.76 11.46 -22.24
CA GLU A 231 6.84 10.43 -23.28
C GLU A 231 6.06 10.86 -24.52
N GLY A 232 6.72 10.80 -25.68
CA GLY A 232 6.12 11.19 -26.96
C GLY A 232 6.13 12.70 -27.26
N VAL A 233 6.64 13.54 -26.35
CA VAL A 233 6.82 14.98 -26.59
C VAL A 233 8.19 15.25 -27.24
N LEU A 234 8.19 15.83 -28.44
CA LEU A 234 9.34 16.45 -29.12
C LEU A 234 10.66 15.65 -29.05
N GLY A 235 10.67 14.40 -29.52
CA GLY A 235 11.92 13.63 -29.68
C GLY A 235 12.67 13.33 -28.37
N LEU A 236 12.02 13.50 -27.22
CA LEU A 236 12.56 13.06 -25.93
C LEU A 236 12.46 11.53 -25.84
N GLU A 237 13.53 10.85 -26.22
CA GLU A 237 13.71 9.43 -25.92
C GLU A 237 14.23 9.31 -24.49
N LEU A 238 13.35 8.91 -23.57
CA LEU A 238 13.73 8.60 -22.20
C LEU A 238 14.24 7.15 -22.13
N PRO A 239 15.31 6.88 -21.37
CA PRO A 239 15.76 5.51 -21.15
C PRO A 239 14.68 4.64 -20.51
N ASP A 240 14.88 3.33 -20.56
CA ASP A 240 14.00 2.41 -19.86
C ASP A 240 14.00 2.70 -18.35
N ILE A 241 12.90 2.40 -17.67
CA ILE A 241 12.75 2.79 -16.26
C ILE A 241 13.75 2.10 -15.33
N GLN A 242 14.23 0.90 -15.69
CA GLN A 242 15.23 0.19 -14.89
C GLN A 242 16.61 0.82 -15.05
N GLU A 243 16.98 1.24 -16.26
CA GLU A 243 18.20 1.99 -16.54
C GLU A 243 18.20 3.33 -15.79
N VAL A 244 17.08 4.08 -15.81
CA VAL A 244 16.94 5.32 -15.03
C VAL A 244 17.13 5.07 -13.54
N CYS A 245 16.48 4.05 -12.98
CA CYS A 245 16.64 3.69 -11.56
C CYS A 245 18.09 3.35 -11.21
N LYS A 246 18.81 2.62 -12.09
CA LYS A 246 20.23 2.32 -11.91
C LYS A 246 21.08 3.60 -11.90
N ILE A 247 20.86 4.50 -12.87
CA ILE A 247 21.59 5.78 -12.94
C ILE A 247 21.37 6.60 -11.67
N PHE A 248 20.14 6.69 -11.16
CA PHE A 248 19.85 7.41 -9.92
C PHE A 248 20.46 6.73 -8.69
N ALA A 249 20.46 5.39 -8.65
CA ALA A 249 21.05 4.64 -7.55
C ALA A 249 22.56 4.84 -7.52
N ASP A 250 23.22 4.74 -8.68
CA ASP A 250 24.64 5.03 -8.83
C ASP A 250 24.96 6.46 -8.40
N ALA A 251 24.19 7.46 -8.85
CA ALA A 251 24.40 8.85 -8.48
C ALA A 251 24.24 9.09 -6.97
N PHE A 252 23.24 8.48 -6.33
CA PHE A 252 23.05 8.54 -4.89
C PHE A 252 24.24 7.90 -4.16
N LEU A 253 24.59 6.65 -4.49
CA LEU A 253 25.66 5.89 -3.84
C LEU A 253 27.01 6.61 -3.96
N HIS A 254 27.35 7.13 -5.14
CA HIS A 254 28.56 7.94 -5.33
C HIS A 254 28.53 9.22 -4.50
N GLY A 255 27.38 9.90 -4.47
CA GLY A 255 27.19 11.14 -3.74
C GLY A 255 27.27 10.99 -2.21
N VAL A 256 27.06 9.79 -1.67
CA VAL A 256 27.07 9.54 -0.22
C VAL A 256 28.30 8.77 0.27
N ARG A 257 29.27 8.46 -0.61
CA ARG A 257 30.51 7.78 -0.20
C ARG A 257 31.25 8.56 0.89
N VAL A 258 31.83 7.83 1.84
CA VAL A 258 32.79 8.39 2.80
C VAL A 258 34.03 8.83 2.02
N PRO A 259 34.53 10.07 2.19
CA PRO A 259 35.73 10.54 1.51
C PRO A 259 36.93 9.64 1.85
N GLU A 260 37.75 9.28 0.85
CA GLU A 260 39.06 8.68 1.13
C GLU A 260 39.87 9.69 1.98
N PRO A 261 40.55 9.24 3.05
CA PRO A 261 41.49 10.12 3.75
C PRO A 261 42.55 10.61 2.75
N PRO A 262 43.00 11.88 2.86
CA PRO A 262 44.01 12.40 1.95
C PRO A 262 45.23 11.48 1.97
N ARG A 263 45.63 11.01 0.78
CA ARG A 263 46.88 10.25 0.62
C ARG A 263 48.02 11.19 0.96
N GLY A 264 48.67 10.94 2.11
CA GLY A 264 49.86 11.66 2.56
C GLY A 264 51.06 11.43 1.66
#